data_AF-A0A2D6M4P3-F1
#
_entry.id   AF-A0A2D6M4P3-F1
#
_cell.length_a   1.000
_cell.length_b   1.000
_cell.length_c   1.000
_cell.angle_alpha   90.00
_cell.angle_beta   90.00
_cell.angle_gamma   90.00
#
_symmetry.space_group_name_H-M   'P 1'
#
loop_
_entity.id
_entity.type
_entity.pdbx_description
1 polymer ?
#
loop_
_entity_poly.entity_id
_entity_poly.type
_entity_poly.pdbx_seq_one_letter_code
_entity_poly.pdbx_strand_id
1 'polypeptide(L)'
;MAIKVIMVAVSAVSGGEQAMRAALGLATRFGSHVEVLHVRSDSRAAMPYMGEGMSGAAIQEIMEVSEQDEAAHSAQLRALFDSLCGEHKITLSDSPGDGGPDVPTAAWREKVGQDDDIVAARGRLADLVVVARPDGAEGQTAHLIIEAALFE
;
A
#
# COMPACT_ATOMS: atom_id res chain seq x y z
N MET A 1 13.34 -20.97 -10.69
CA MET A 1 12.20 -20.31 -10.02
C MET A 1 12.27 -18.84 -10.39
N ALA A 2 11.23 -18.29 -11.00
CA ALA A 2 11.13 -16.86 -11.26
C ALA A 2 10.19 -16.24 -10.21
N ILE A 3 10.48 -15.02 -9.78
CA ILE A 3 9.59 -14.21 -8.94
C ILE A 3 8.29 -13.99 -9.74
N LYS A 4 7.13 -14.40 -9.22
CA LYS A 4 5.84 -14.30 -9.90
C LYS A 4 4.91 -13.28 -9.28
N VAL A 5 4.94 -13.11 -7.97
CA VAL A 5 4.15 -12.10 -7.26
C VAL A 5 5.08 -11.21 -6.44
N ILE A 6 5.04 -9.91 -6.73
CA ILE A 6 5.75 -8.87 -5.98
C ILE A 6 4.70 -8.02 -5.28
N MET A 7 4.73 -7.96 -3.96
CA MET A 7 3.88 -7.04 -3.19
C MET A 7 4.65 -5.76 -2.88
N VAL A 8 3.98 -4.62 -2.99
CA VAL A 8 4.51 -3.32 -2.57
C VAL A 8 3.59 -2.77 -1.49
N ALA A 9 4.10 -2.58 -0.28
CA ALA A 9 3.35 -1.90 0.78
C ALA A 9 3.65 -0.40 0.72
N VAL A 10 2.60 0.43 0.58
CA VAL A 10 2.74 1.88 0.43
C VAL A 10 1.90 2.64 1.46
N SER A 11 2.56 3.54 2.19
CA SER A 11 1.96 4.41 3.21
C SER A 11 2.14 5.90 2.93
N ALA A 12 2.95 6.27 1.92
CA ALA A 12 3.20 7.66 1.57
C ALA A 12 3.71 7.80 0.14
N VAL A 13 3.51 8.98 -0.46
CA VAL A 13 3.81 9.25 -1.87
C VAL A 13 5.33 9.15 -2.15
N SER A 14 6.14 9.80 -1.31
CA SER A 14 7.59 9.94 -1.54
C SER A 14 8.33 8.59 -1.51
N GLY A 15 8.07 7.78 -0.48
CA GLY A 15 8.59 6.43 -0.34
C GLY A 15 7.92 5.44 -1.30
N GLY A 16 6.61 5.60 -1.51
CA GLY A 16 5.82 4.76 -2.41
C GLY A 16 6.29 4.83 -3.85
N GLU A 17 6.69 6.00 -4.36
CA GLU A 17 7.21 6.13 -5.72
C GLU A 17 8.45 5.27 -5.94
N GLN A 18 9.42 5.36 -5.04
CA GLN A 18 10.68 4.61 -5.14
C GLN A 18 10.44 3.11 -5.06
N ALA A 19 9.59 2.67 -4.12
CA ALA A 19 9.22 1.27 -3.94
C ALA A 19 8.50 0.71 -5.19
N MET A 20 7.52 1.44 -5.72
CA MET A 20 6.78 1.05 -6.92
C MET A 20 7.67 0.99 -8.16
N ARG A 21 8.53 1.99 -8.39
CA ARG A 21 9.48 1.97 -9.52
C ARG A 21 10.39 0.75 -9.49
N ALA A 22 10.92 0.41 -8.31
CA ALA A 22 11.76 -0.77 -8.14
C ALA A 22 10.98 -2.07 -8.44
N ALA A 23 9.77 -2.21 -7.88
CA ALA A 23 8.92 -3.38 -8.10
C ALA A 23 8.50 -3.54 -9.57
N LEU A 24 8.08 -2.46 -10.25
CA LEU A 24 7.69 -2.48 -11.66
C LEU A 24 8.89 -2.81 -12.56
N GLY A 25 10.08 -2.29 -12.26
CA GLY A 25 11.30 -2.65 -12.98
C GLY A 25 11.66 -4.14 -12.86
N LEU A 26 11.49 -4.72 -11.66
CA LEU A 26 11.65 -6.16 -11.45
C LEU A 26 10.58 -6.96 -12.19
N ALA A 27 9.33 -6.51 -12.16
CA ALA A 27 8.23 -7.16 -12.87
C ALA A 27 8.46 -7.18 -14.38
N THR A 28 8.90 -6.07 -14.99
CA THR A 28 9.28 -6.04 -16.42
C THR A 28 10.36 -7.07 -16.74
N ARG A 29 11.33 -7.27 -15.84
CA ARG A 29 12.43 -8.23 -16.04
C ARG A 29 12.00 -9.69 -15.93
N PHE A 30 11.07 -9.99 -15.02
CA PHE A 30 10.71 -11.36 -14.66
C PHE A 30 9.32 -11.79 -15.16
N GLY A 31 8.57 -10.88 -15.78
CA GLY A 31 7.19 -11.12 -16.18
C GLY A 31 6.30 -11.40 -14.96
N SER A 32 6.48 -10.61 -13.90
CA SER A 32 5.80 -10.79 -12.61
C SER A 32 4.54 -9.93 -12.50
N HIS A 33 3.63 -10.34 -11.61
CA HIS A 33 2.53 -9.51 -11.16
C HIS A 33 2.96 -8.63 -9.98
N VAL A 34 2.68 -7.33 -10.04
CA VAL A 34 2.89 -6.39 -8.93
C VAL A 34 1.56 -6.09 -8.25
N GLU A 35 1.47 -6.38 -6.96
CA GLU A 35 0.34 -5.93 -6.14
C GLU A 35 0.76 -4.76 -5.27
N VAL A 36 0.21 -3.58 -5.53
CA VAL A 36 0.41 -2.41 -4.69
C VAL A 36 -0.68 -2.36 -3.64
N LEU A 37 -0.28 -2.48 -2.38
CA LEU A 37 -1.15 -2.51 -1.21
C LEU A 37 -1.03 -1.19 -0.45
N HIS A 38 -2.14 -0.48 -0.36
CA HIS A 38 -2.33 0.64 0.55
C HIS A 38 -3.31 0.25 1.65
N VAL A 39 -2.89 0.40 2.90
CA VAL A 39 -3.75 0.20 4.06
C VAL A 39 -4.17 1.56 4.58
N ARG A 40 -5.48 1.77 4.63
CA ARG A 40 -6.09 2.96 5.21
C ARG A 40 -6.31 2.75 6.69
N SER A 41 -5.97 3.77 7.46
CA SER A 41 -6.26 3.79 8.89
C SER A 41 -7.78 3.78 9.14
N ASP A 42 -8.24 2.91 10.04
CA ASP A 42 -9.62 2.94 10.52
C ASP A 42 -9.77 4.03 11.59
N SER A 43 -10.35 5.18 11.23
CA SER A 43 -10.62 6.28 12.16
C SER A 43 -11.50 5.86 13.34
N ARG A 44 -12.30 4.80 13.19
CA ARG A 44 -13.17 4.26 14.26
C ARG A 44 -12.37 3.51 15.31
N ALA A 45 -11.20 2.97 14.98
CA ALA A 45 -10.33 2.28 15.93
C ALA A 45 -9.84 3.22 17.05
N ALA A 46 -9.79 4.53 16.80
CA ALA A 46 -9.40 5.53 17.78
C ALA A 46 -10.54 5.95 18.74
N MET A 47 -11.81 5.63 18.43
CA MET A 47 -12.97 6.09 19.20
C MET A 47 -12.91 5.79 20.71
N PRO A 48 -12.46 4.60 21.17
CA PRO A 48 -12.40 4.31 22.60
C PRO A 48 -11.50 5.27 23.38
N TYR A 49 -10.52 5.89 22.70
CA TYR A 49 -9.55 6.82 23.30
C TYR A 49 -10.02 8.29 23.28
N MET A 50 -11.07 8.61 22.52
CA MET A 50 -11.59 9.98 22.37
C MET A 50 -12.73 10.32 23.36
N GLY A 51 -13.16 9.34 24.16
CA GLY A 51 -14.41 9.39 24.94
C GLY A 51 -14.42 10.27 26.19
N GLU A 52 -13.27 10.76 26.67
CA GLU A 52 -13.22 11.61 27.86
C GLU A 52 -13.15 13.10 27.47
N GLY A 53 -14.29 13.80 27.60
CA GLY A 53 -14.34 15.27 27.52
C GLY A 53 -14.66 15.88 26.15
N MET A 54 -14.83 15.08 25.09
CA MET A 54 -15.26 15.56 23.77
C MET A 54 -16.78 15.42 23.57
N SER A 55 -17.40 16.38 22.87
CA SER A 55 -18.81 16.27 22.50
C SER A 55 -18.99 15.30 21.33
N GLY A 56 -20.15 14.63 21.25
CA GLY A 56 -20.44 13.73 20.12
C GLY A 56 -20.37 14.41 18.75
N ALA A 57 -20.69 15.71 18.68
CA ALA A 57 -20.56 16.50 17.46
C ALA A 57 -19.09 16.74 17.07
N ALA A 58 -18.21 17.02 18.04
CA ALA A 58 -16.78 17.18 17.78
C ALA A 58 -16.12 15.86 17.34
N ILE A 59 -16.55 14.73 17.90
CA ILE A 59 -16.07 13.40 17.47
C ILE A 59 -16.48 13.15 16.02
N GLN A 60 -17.72 13.46 15.66
CA GLN A 60 -18.22 13.29 14.29
C GLN A 60 -17.45 14.16 13.28
N GLU A 61 -17.19 15.43 13.63
CA GLU A 61 -16.41 16.34 12.80
C GLU A 61 -14.99 15.84 12.56
N ILE A 62 -14.30 15.36 13.61
CA ILE A 62 -12.95 14.81 13.48
C ILE A 62 -12.93 13.57 12.59
N MET A 63 -13.93 12.70 12.71
CA MET A 63 -14.03 11.53 11.84
C MET A 63 -14.22 11.91 10.38
N GLU A 64 -15.10 12.88 10.10
CA GLU A 64 -15.35 13.33 8.74
C GLU A 64 -14.11 13.96 8.10
N VAL A 65 -13.37 14.78 8.85
CA VAL A 65 -12.09 15.35 8.39
C VAL A 65 -11.07 14.24 8.15
N SER A 66 -10.93 13.28 9.08
CA SER A 66 -9.98 12.17 8.93
C SER A 66 -10.32 11.28 7.73
N GLU A 67 -11.59 10.99 7.49
CA GLU A 67 -12.04 10.21 6.33
C GLU A 67 -11.78 10.95 5.01
N GLN A 68 -11.94 12.28 4.99
CA GLN A 68 -11.64 13.13 3.82
C GLN A 68 -10.15 13.18 3.53
N ASP A 69 -9.31 13.41 4.56
CA ASP A 69 -7.85 13.45 4.43
C ASP A 69 -7.31 12.11 3.92
N GLU A 70 -7.81 11.00 4.49
CA GLU A 70 -7.41 9.66 4.06
C GLU A 70 -7.85 9.35 2.62
N ALA A 71 -9.05 9.78 2.22
CA ALA A 71 -9.52 9.62 0.85
C ALA A 71 -8.67 10.44 -0.15
N ALA A 72 -8.29 11.66 0.22
CA ALA A 72 -7.41 12.50 -0.59
C ALA A 72 -6.01 11.87 -0.71
N HIS A 73 -5.49 11.30 0.37
CA HIS A 73 -4.20 10.63 0.38
C HIS A 73 -4.20 9.34 -0.46
N SER A 74 -5.20 8.47 -0.30
CA SER A 74 -5.34 7.27 -1.15
C SER A 74 -5.44 7.65 -2.63
N ALA A 75 -6.20 8.71 -2.97
CA ALA A 75 -6.31 9.19 -4.34
C ALA A 75 -4.95 9.64 -4.92
N GLN A 76 -4.10 10.28 -4.11
CA GLN A 76 -2.74 10.67 -4.53
C GLN A 76 -1.86 9.44 -4.80
N LEU A 77 -1.88 8.44 -3.92
CA LEU A 77 -1.14 7.20 -4.11
C LEU A 77 -1.63 6.40 -5.31
N ARG A 78 -2.95 6.36 -5.53
CA ARG A 78 -3.54 5.70 -6.69
C ARG A 78 -3.15 6.40 -7.98
N ALA A 79 -3.18 7.73 -8.02
CA ALA A 79 -2.74 8.50 -9.18
C ALA A 79 -1.26 8.26 -9.51
N LEU A 80 -0.41 8.16 -8.47
CA LEU A 80 1.00 7.78 -8.62
C LEU A 80 1.14 6.37 -9.21
N PHE A 81 0.40 5.39 -8.68
CA PHE A 81 0.37 4.02 -9.22
C PHE A 81 -0.01 3.99 -10.71
N ASP A 82 -1.12 4.65 -11.07
CA ASP A 82 -1.62 4.67 -12.45
C ASP A 82 -0.59 5.34 -13.38
N SER A 83 0.06 6.42 -12.91
CA SER A 83 1.12 7.12 -13.64
C SER A 83 2.34 6.23 -13.90
N LEU A 84 2.84 5.53 -12.87
CA LEU A 84 4.00 4.65 -12.98
C LEU A 84 3.70 3.41 -13.85
N CYS A 85 2.49 2.86 -13.77
CA CYS A 85 2.08 1.77 -14.66
C CYS A 85 2.07 2.23 -16.13
N GLY A 86 1.60 3.45 -16.40
CA GLY A 86 1.65 4.07 -17.73
C GLY A 86 3.07 4.26 -18.24
N GLU A 87 3.97 4.79 -17.40
CA GLU A 87 5.39 5.00 -17.73
C GLU A 87 6.10 3.68 -18.09
N HIS A 88 5.89 2.64 -17.27
CA HIS A 88 6.50 1.32 -17.45
C HIS A 88 5.74 0.42 -18.45
N LYS A 89 4.61 0.89 -19.01
CA LYS A 89 3.72 0.14 -19.92
C LYS A 89 3.23 -1.18 -19.34
N ILE A 90 2.87 -1.17 -18.05
CA ILE A 90 2.39 -2.33 -17.31
C ILE A 90 0.89 -2.50 -17.53
N THR A 91 0.46 -3.73 -17.80
CA THR A 91 -0.97 -4.04 -17.95
C THR A 91 -1.64 -4.12 -16.59
N LEU A 92 -2.72 -3.36 -16.40
CA LEU A 92 -3.55 -3.50 -15.19
C LEU A 92 -4.36 -4.78 -15.27
N SER A 93 -4.31 -5.58 -14.21
CA SER A 93 -5.08 -6.82 -14.08
C SER A 93 -5.28 -7.12 -12.60
N ASP A 94 -6.45 -7.68 -12.26
CA ASP A 94 -6.79 -8.01 -10.88
C ASP A 94 -6.17 -9.32 -10.40
N SER A 95 -5.61 -10.15 -11.28
CA SER A 95 -5.06 -11.46 -10.89
C SER A 95 -3.72 -11.76 -11.57
N PRO A 96 -2.78 -12.40 -10.87
CA PRO A 96 -1.57 -12.90 -11.51
C PRO A 96 -1.90 -13.80 -12.70
N GLY A 97 -1.33 -13.50 -13.88
CA GLY A 97 -1.45 -14.35 -15.07
C GLY A 97 -2.51 -13.95 -16.10
N ASP A 98 -3.38 -12.96 -15.85
CA ASP A 98 -4.40 -12.55 -16.84
C ASP A 98 -3.79 -12.02 -18.15
N GLY A 99 -2.57 -11.48 -18.09
CA GLY A 99 -1.83 -10.98 -19.26
C GLY A 99 -1.14 -12.08 -20.09
N GLY A 100 -1.17 -13.33 -19.64
CA GLY A 100 -0.40 -14.43 -20.21
C GLY A 100 0.92 -14.69 -19.47
N PRO A 101 1.60 -15.81 -19.79
CA PRO A 101 2.86 -16.17 -19.14
C PRO A 101 3.94 -15.11 -19.41
N ASP A 102 4.64 -14.74 -18.35
CA ASP A 102 5.77 -13.78 -18.37
C ASP A 102 5.40 -12.36 -18.86
N VAL A 103 4.11 -12.01 -18.84
CA VAL A 103 3.64 -10.63 -19.08
C VAL A 103 3.53 -9.90 -17.75
N PRO A 104 4.21 -8.76 -17.57
CA PRO A 104 4.14 -8.03 -16.32
C PRO A 104 2.78 -7.35 -16.19
N THR A 105 2.13 -7.59 -15.05
CA THR A 105 0.84 -7.00 -14.72
C THR A 105 0.88 -6.30 -13.37
N ALA A 106 -0.07 -5.42 -13.10
CA ALA A 106 -0.17 -4.80 -11.79
C ALA A 106 -1.63 -4.62 -11.31
N ALA A 107 -1.83 -4.71 -10.00
CA ALA A 107 -3.09 -4.48 -9.32
C ALA A 107 -2.92 -3.46 -8.19
N TRP A 108 -3.92 -2.60 -8.02
CA TRP A 108 -4.07 -1.77 -6.84
C TRP A 108 -4.98 -2.46 -5.82
N ARG A 109 -4.55 -2.52 -4.56
CA ARG A 109 -5.33 -3.03 -3.44
C ARG A 109 -5.41 -1.98 -2.35
N GLU A 110 -6.64 -1.68 -1.96
CA GLU A 110 -6.91 -0.87 -0.78
C GLU A 110 -7.56 -1.76 0.29
N LYS A 111 -7.09 -1.63 1.53
CA LYS A 111 -7.66 -2.28 2.71
C LYS A 111 -7.83 -1.26 3.82
N VAL A 112 -8.74 -1.54 4.75
CA VAL A 112 -8.93 -0.73 5.96
C VAL A 112 -8.53 -1.59 7.15
N GLY A 113 -7.71 -1.07 8.05
CA GLY A 113 -7.26 -1.79 9.24
C GLY A 113 -5.90 -1.33 9.73
N GLN A 114 -5.18 -2.21 10.42
CA GLN A 114 -3.81 -1.95 10.86
C GLN A 114 -2.81 -2.39 9.79
N ASP A 115 -1.84 -1.52 9.49
CA ASP A 115 -0.84 -1.74 8.44
C ASP A 115 -0.06 -3.03 8.63
N ASP A 116 0.46 -3.27 9.84
CA ASP A 116 1.29 -4.41 10.20
C ASP A 116 0.57 -5.75 10.00
N ASP A 117 -0.64 -5.90 10.55
CA ASP A 117 -1.44 -7.11 10.42
C ASP A 117 -1.74 -7.45 8.95
N ILE A 118 -2.14 -6.44 8.16
CA ILE A 118 -2.53 -6.65 6.76
C ILE A 118 -1.31 -6.91 5.89
N VAL A 119 -0.20 -6.18 6.13
CA VAL A 119 1.06 -6.39 5.41
C VAL A 119 1.64 -7.78 5.71
N ALA A 120 1.67 -8.20 6.97
CA ALA A 120 2.12 -9.55 7.34
C ALA A 120 1.26 -10.63 6.68
N ALA A 121 -0.07 -10.50 6.80
CA ALA A 121 -1.00 -11.46 6.22
C ALA A 121 -0.88 -11.58 4.70
N ARG A 122 -0.70 -10.46 4.00
CA ARG A 122 -0.63 -10.44 2.54
C ARG A 122 0.78 -10.78 2.03
N GLY A 123 1.82 -10.35 2.74
CA GLY A 123 3.22 -10.59 2.40
C GLY A 123 3.58 -12.07 2.31
N ARG A 124 2.96 -12.91 3.15
CA ARG A 124 3.11 -14.38 3.10
C ARG A 124 2.67 -15.03 1.78
N LEU A 125 1.91 -14.32 0.95
CA LEU A 125 1.44 -14.79 -0.36
C LEU A 125 2.27 -14.24 -1.53
N ALA A 126 3.27 -13.41 -1.27
CA ALA A 126 4.16 -12.84 -2.27
C ALA A 126 5.51 -13.57 -2.29
N ASP A 127 6.15 -13.63 -3.46
CA ASP A 127 7.52 -14.13 -3.59
C ASP A 127 8.55 -13.08 -3.16
N LEU A 128 8.16 -11.80 -3.23
CA LEU A 128 8.96 -10.64 -2.83
C LEU A 128 8.05 -9.56 -2.25
N VAL A 129 8.45 -9.00 -1.11
CA VAL A 129 7.83 -7.80 -0.54
C VAL A 129 8.78 -6.62 -0.72
N VAL A 130 8.27 -5.52 -1.27
CA VAL A 130 9.00 -4.27 -1.47
C VAL A 130 8.38 -3.22 -0.56
N VAL A 131 9.21 -2.61 0.27
CA VAL A 131 8.84 -1.54 1.19
C VAL A 131 9.73 -0.34 0.95
N ALA A 132 9.19 0.86 1.17
CA ALA A 132 10.01 2.06 1.20
C ALA A 132 11.02 1.98 2.35
N ARG A 133 12.21 2.54 2.15
CA ARG A 133 13.13 2.74 3.28
C ARG A 133 12.48 3.74 4.25
N PRO A 134 12.46 3.46 5.57
CA PRO A 134 11.98 4.42 6.55
C PRO A 134 12.98 5.58 6.64
N ASP A 135 12.74 6.66 5.90
CA ASP A 135 13.46 7.93 6.02
C ASP A 135 12.49 9.12 6.17
N GLY A 136 13.00 10.22 6.73
CA GLY A 136 12.21 11.44 6.93
C GLY A 136 11.12 11.36 8.01
N ALA A 137 10.14 12.28 7.92
CA ALA A 137 9.06 12.44 8.90
C ALA A 137 8.03 11.30 8.89
N GLU A 138 7.93 10.56 7.78
CA GLU A 138 7.01 9.44 7.58
C GLU A 138 7.62 8.09 8.03
N GLY A 139 8.82 8.13 8.63
CA GLY A 139 9.61 6.94 8.95
C GLY A 139 8.98 5.99 9.98
N GLN A 140 8.05 6.45 10.83
CA GLN A 140 7.44 5.59 11.87
C GLN A 140 6.51 4.52 11.26
N THR A 141 5.58 4.91 10.39
CA THR A 141 4.70 3.94 9.72
C THR A 141 5.49 3.00 8.81
N ALA A 142 6.46 3.55 8.07
CA ALA A 142 7.37 2.75 7.25
C ALA A 142 8.21 1.76 8.08
N HIS A 143 8.55 2.12 9.33
CA HIS A 143 9.26 1.23 10.26
C HIS A 143 8.40 0.03 10.69
N LEU A 144 7.14 0.26 11.04
CA LEU A 144 6.21 -0.82 11.40
C LEU A 144 5.97 -1.76 10.21
N ILE A 145 5.79 -1.19 9.01
CA ILE A 145 5.59 -1.96 7.77
C ILE A 145 6.81 -2.84 7.46
N ILE A 146 8.04 -2.33 7.64
CA ILE A 146 9.24 -3.14 7.39
C ILE A 146 9.41 -4.24 8.44
N GLU A 147 9.07 -4.00 9.71
CA GLU A 147 9.09 -5.04 10.73
C GLU A 147 8.08 -6.15 10.44
N ALA A 148 6.83 -5.79 10.12
CA ALA A 148 5.79 -6.73 9.71
C ALA A 148 6.21 -7.55 8.49
N ALA A 149 6.84 -6.92 7.48
CA ALA A 149 7.30 -7.62 6.29
C ALA A 149 8.50 -8.56 6.55
N LEU A 150 9.29 -8.32 7.61
CA LEU A 150 10.50 -9.09 7.92
C LEU A 150 10.26 -10.23 8.92
N PHE A 151 9.36 -10.04 9.88
CA PHE A 151 9.28 -10.90 11.07
C PHE A 151 7.95 -11.65 11.26
N GLU A 152 6.90 -11.32 10.51
CA GLU A 152 5.54 -11.90 10.62
C GLU A 152 5.10 -12.64 9.34
#